data_AF-A0A7J6SS29-F1
#
_entry.id   AF-A0A7J6SS29-F1
#
_cell.length_a   1.000
_cell.length_b   1.000
_cell.length_c   1.000
_cell.angle_alpha   90.00
_cell.angle_beta   90.00
_cell.angle_gamma   90.00
#
_symmetry.space_group_name_H-M   'P 1'
#
loop_
_entity.id
_entity.type
_entity.pdbx_description
1 polymer ?
#
loop_
_entity_poly.entity_id
_entity_poly.type
_entity_poly.pdbx_seq_one_letter_code
_entity_poly.pdbx_strand_id
1 'polypeptide(L)'
;KFMAPVDIPNAGDFFSMWRHHAYHLSEQSAVVSITTSFDCRDSLLALARSATLGGVLKLHSQLDANPNNLVLCGKFPADSPEGIQCFTLPNATVLVRIEVGTGPQYAGKARVAVRSSEPVVALAVRDDLLLAFAELPVDAEPSDPNFDSGAAQGR
;
A
#
# COMPACT_ATOMS: atom_id res chain seq x y z
N LYS A 1 -16.70 13.79 -3.99
CA LYS A 1 -15.73 13.18 -3.04
C LYS A 1 -15.15 11.95 -3.72
N PHE A 2 -13.83 11.85 -3.90
CA PHE A 2 -13.18 10.84 -4.76
C PHE A 2 -13.51 9.39 -4.38
N MET A 3 -13.34 9.04 -3.10
CA MET A 3 -13.68 7.73 -2.53
C MET A 3 -14.19 7.89 -1.10
N ALA A 4 -14.76 6.82 -0.54
CA ALA A 4 -15.16 6.76 0.85
C ALA A 4 -14.64 5.48 1.54
N PRO A 5 -14.29 5.54 2.84
CA PRO A 5 -13.85 4.38 3.59
C PRO A 5 -14.96 3.33 3.68
N VAL A 6 -14.57 2.05 3.66
CA VAL A 6 -15.47 0.91 3.84
C VAL A 6 -15.04 0.09 5.05
N ASP A 7 -16.00 -0.16 5.93
CA ASP A 7 -15.81 -1.05 7.07
C ASP A 7 -16.13 -2.50 6.65
N ILE A 8 -15.24 -3.44 6.99
CA ILE A 8 -15.46 -4.87 6.80
C ILE A 8 -15.37 -5.52 8.18
N PRO A 9 -16.43 -6.21 8.63
CA PRO A 9 -16.55 -6.57 10.04
C PRO A 9 -15.62 -7.70 10.48
N ASN A 10 -15.18 -8.57 9.57
CA ASN A 10 -14.32 -9.70 9.90
C ASN A 10 -13.46 -10.19 8.72
N ALA A 11 -12.43 -10.97 9.06
CA ALA A 11 -11.48 -11.55 8.09
C ALA A 11 -12.16 -12.48 7.07
N GLY A 12 -13.21 -13.20 7.48
CA GLY A 12 -13.97 -14.10 6.62
C GLY A 12 -14.61 -13.36 5.44
N ASP A 13 -15.27 -12.24 5.72
CA ASP A 13 -15.89 -11.40 4.70
C ASP A 13 -14.86 -10.78 3.77
N PHE A 14 -13.76 -10.26 4.33
CA PHE A 14 -12.65 -9.72 3.53
C PHE A 14 -12.09 -10.78 2.58
N PHE A 15 -11.69 -11.95 3.09
CA PHE A 15 -11.06 -12.98 2.27
C PHE A 15 -12.04 -13.72 1.36
N SER A 16 -13.34 -13.68 1.64
CA SER A 16 -14.39 -14.11 0.72
C SER A 16 -14.41 -13.20 -0.51
N MET A 17 -14.49 -11.88 -0.31
CA MET A 17 -14.42 -10.92 -1.42
C MET A 17 -13.07 -10.95 -2.13
N TRP A 18 -11.97 -10.96 -1.38
CA TRP A 18 -10.61 -11.01 -1.92
C TRP A 18 -10.47 -12.15 -2.92
N ARG A 19 -10.92 -13.36 -2.56
CA ARG A 19 -10.80 -14.57 -3.41
C ARG A 19 -11.87 -14.67 -4.50
N HIS A 20 -12.92 -13.85 -4.45
CA HIS A 20 -13.98 -13.89 -5.45
C HIS A 20 -13.44 -13.48 -6.83
N HIS A 21 -13.87 -14.18 -7.88
CA HIS A 21 -13.31 -14.06 -9.24
C HIS A 21 -13.29 -12.61 -9.76
N ALA A 22 -14.36 -11.85 -9.50
CA ALA A 22 -14.46 -10.44 -9.92
C ALA A 22 -13.35 -9.54 -9.35
N TYR A 23 -12.84 -9.85 -8.15
CA TYR A 23 -11.74 -9.13 -7.52
C TYR A 23 -10.38 -9.75 -7.88
N HIS A 24 -10.33 -11.07 -8.01
CA HIS A 24 -9.08 -11.75 -8.31
C HIS A 24 -8.53 -11.39 -9.70
N LEU A 25 -9.41 -11.31 -10.70
CA LEU A 25 -9.03 -10.98 -12.08
C LEU A 25 -8.60 -9.52 -12.27
N SER A 26 -8.95 -8.64 -11.34
CA SER A 26 -8.61 -7.21 -11.38
C SER A 26 -7.37 -6.87 -10.55
N GLU A 27 -6.66 -7.87 -10.00
CA GLU A 27 -5.48 -7.61 -9.16
C GLU A 27 -4.44 -6.77 -9.90
N GLN A 28 -4.16 -5.60 -9.35
CA GLN A 28 -3.01 -4.78 -9.67
C GLN A 28 -2.03 -4.90 -8.52
N SER A 29 -0.79 -5.27 -8.82
CA SER A 29 0.23 -5.39 -7.79
C SER A 29 1.55 -4.74 -8.17
N ALA A 30 2.34 -4.43 -7.15
CA ALA A 30 3.67 -3.86 -7.25
C ALA A 30 4.50 -4.27 -6.05
N VAL A 31 5.81 -4.37 -6.23
CA VAL A 31 6.76 -4.41 -5.11
C VAL A 31 7.40 -3.03 -5.00
N VAL A 32 7.35 -2.44 -3.81
CA VAL A 32 7.91 -1.13 -3.50
C VAL A 32 9.05 -1.25 -2.51
N SER A 33 10.01 -0.34 -2.61
CA SER A 33 10.97 -0.10 -1.55
C SER A 33 10.29 0.76 -0.49
N ILE A 34 10.29 0.30 0.75
CA ILE A 34 9.88 1.05 1.92
C ILE A 34 11.15 1.21 2.76
N THR A 35 11.75 2.40 2.81
CA THR A 35 12.97 2.64 3.56
C THR A 35 12.75 2.28 5.03
N THR A 36 13.32 1.16 5.48
CA THR A 36 13.24 0.70 6.88
C THR A 36 14.47 1.20 7.63
N SER A 37 14.51 2.49 7.90
CA SER A 37 15.66 3.13 8.55
C SER A 37 15.35 3.72 9.93
N PHE A 38 14.10 3.60 10.37
CA PHE A 38 13.70 3.87 11.74
C PHE A 38 13.20 2.59 12.38
N ASP A 39 13.40 2.46 13.70
CA ASP A 39 12.77 1.46 14.56
C ASP A 39 11.47 0.98 13.93
N CYS A 40 11.38 -0.31 13.61
CA CYS A 40 10.39 -0.90 12.68
C CYS A 40 8.92 -0.45 12.89
N ARG A 41 8.60 0.02 14.10
CA ARG A 41 7.32 0.61 14.49
C ARG A 41 7.01 1.94 13.78
N ASP A 42 7.97 2.84 13.67
CA ASP A 42 7.75 4.18 13.07
C ASP A 42 7.62 4.08 11.56
N SER A 43 8.39 3.18 10.94
CA SER A 43 8.32 2.89 9.50
C SER A 43 6.97 2.27 9.10
N LEU A 44 6.46 1.31 9.88
CA LEU A 44 5.16 0.69 9.63
C LEU A 44 4.00 1.67 9.85
N LEU A 45 4.10 2.53 10.86
CA LEU A 45 3.09 3.55 11.14
C LEU A 45 3.03 4.61 10.02
N ALA A 46 4.18 5.05 9.52
CA ALA A 46 4.26 5.97 8.40
C ALA A 46 3.62 5.35 7.13
N LEU A 47 3.99 4.10 6.82
CA LEU A 47 3.40 3.34 5.71
C LEU A 47 1.87 3.23 5.86
N ALA A 48 1.39 2.84 7.05
CA ALA A 48 -0.03 2.69 7.32
C ALA A 48 -0.81 4.00 7.18
N ARG A 49 -0.21 5.13 7.59
CA ARG A 49 -0.81 6.46 7.43
C ARG A 49 -0.88 6.85 5.96
N SER A 50 0.23 6.77 5.22
CA SER A 50 0.25 7.09 3.79
C SER A 50 -0.71 6.22 2.98
N ALA A 51 -0.81 4.93 3.32
CA ALA A 51 -1.71 3.99 2.65
C ALA A 51 -3.20 4.35 2.79
N THR A 52 -3.58 5.17 3.78
CA THR A 52 -4.99 5.59 3.93
C THR A 52 -5.44 6.61 2.88
N LEU A 53 -4.50 7.20 2.12
CA LEU A 53 -4.75 8.22 1.09
C LEU A 53 -5.64 9.36 1.62
N GLY A 54 -5.26 9.94 2.75
CA GLY A 54 -6.04 11.01 3.39
C GLY A 54 -7.36 10.53 4.01
N GLY A 55 -7.48 9.24 4.32
CA GLY A 55 -8.63 8.64 5.00
C GLY A 55 -9.74 8.13 4.08
N VAL A 56 -9.52 8.10 2.76
CA VAL A 56 -10.47 7.49 1.81
C VAL A 56 -10.41 5.96 1.83
N LEU A 57 -9.29 5.39 2.27
CA LEU A 57 -9.14 3.97 2.55
C LEU A 57 -9.14 3.75 4.08
N LYS A 58 -10.05 2.89 4.55
CA LYS A 58 -10.12 2.48 5.95
C LYS A 58 -9.06 1.43 6.21
N LEU A 59 -8.10 1.73 7.09
CA LEU A 59 -7.20 0.73 7.63
C LEU A 59 -7.95 -0.19 8.60
N HIS A 60 -7.78 -1.49 8.41
CA HIS A 60 -8.37 -2.54 9.22
C HIS A 60 -7.31 -3.28 10.02
N SER A 61 -7.48 -3.31 11.33
CA SER A 61 -6.67 -4.15 12.22
C SER A 61 -7.21 -5.58 12.23
N GLN A 62 -6.32 -6.58 12.26
CA GLN A 62 -6.66 -7.99 12.51
C GLN A 62 -7.48 -8.70 11.41
N LEU A 63 -7.59 -8.14 10.19
CA LEU A 63 -8.14 -8.90 9.07
C LEU A 63 -7.14 -9.90 8.49
N ASP A 64 -5.85 -9.55 8.46
CA ASP A 64 -4.79 -10.48 8.09
C ASP A 64 -4.22 -11.17 9.33
N ALA A 65 -3.89 -12.45 9.19
CA ALA A 65 -3.26 -13.23 10.26
C ALA A 65 -1.81 -12.77 10.53
N ASN A 66 -1.13 -12.21 9.52
CA ASN A 66 0.17 -11.59 9.70
C ASN A 66 -0.01 -10.13 10.17
N PRO A 67 0.43 -9.76 11.39
CA PRO A 67 0.23 -8.42 11.93
C PRO A 67 1.05 -7.34 11.21
N ASN A 68 2.06 -7.71 10.42
CA ASN A 68 2.82 -6.77 9.60
C ASN A 68 2.13 -6.44 8.27
N ASN A 69 1.11 -7.21 7.88
CA ASN A 69 0.33 -6.91 6.69
C ASN A 69 -0.70 -5.85 7.01
N LEU A 70 -0.84 -4.88 6.11
CA LEU A 70 -1.87 -3.85 6.21
C LEU A 70 -3.02 -4.19 5.27
N VAL A 71 -4.24 -4.15 5.78
CA VAL A 71 -5.45 -4.34 4.99
C VAL A 71 -6.23 -3.05 4.99
N LEU A 72 -6.55 -2.52 3.81
CA LEU A 72 -7.33 -1.31 3.67
C LEU A 72 -8.49 -1.47 2.69
N CYS A 73 -9.60 -0.80 2.96
CA CYS A 73 -10.81 -0.91 2.16
C CYS A 73 -11.48 0.44 1.91
N GLY A 74 -11.97 0.63 0.69
CA GLY A 74 -12.72 1.81 0.29
C GLY A 74 -13.76 1.50 -0.78
N LYS A 75 -14.53 2.51 -1.14
CA LYS A 75 -15.50 2.46 -2.23
C LYS A 75 -15.34 3.68 -3.12
N PHE A 76 -15.31 3.43 -4.42
CA PHE A 76 -15.40 4.45 -5.44
C PHE A 76 -16.87 4.63 -5.86
N PRO A 77 -17.40 5.87 -5.86
CA PRO A 77 -18.79 6.15 -6.19
C PRO A 77 -19.05 5.99 -7.69
N ALA A 78 -20.18 5.41 -8.09
CA ALA A 78 -20.50 5.30 -9.54
C ALA A 78 -20.93 6.61 -10.19
N ASP A 79 -21.31 7.62 -9.41
CA ASP A 79 -21.74 8.94 -9.90
C ASP A 79 -20.59 9.97 -9.93
N SER A 80 -19.34 9.51 -10.04
CA SER A 80 -18.18 10.41 -10.14
C SER A 80 -18.32 11.34 -11.36
N PRO A 81 -18.43 12.67 -11.16
CA PRO A 81 -18.72 13.62 -12.24
C PRO A 81 -17.57 13.76 -13.26
N GLU A 82 -16.37 13.25 -12.97
CA GLU A 82 -15.14 13.46 -13.75
C GLU A 82 -14.49 12.17 -14.31
N GLY A 83 -15.22 11.05 -14.43
CA GLY A 83 -14.88 10.11 -15.52
C GLY A 83 -14.29 8.74 -15.20
N ILE A 84 -14.76 8.06 -14.16
CA ILE A 84 -14.75 6.59 -14.17
C ILE A 84 -16.20 6.11 -14.07
N GLN A 85 -16.78 5.75 -15.21
CA GLN A 85 -18.04 5.01 -15.21
C GLN A 85 -17.74 3.58 -14.78
N CYS A 86 -18.10 3.22 -13.55
CA CYS A 86 -18.06 1.83 -13.11
C CYS A 86 -19.03 1.03 -14.00
N PHE A 87 -18.51 0.12 -14.82
CA PHE A 87 -19.34 -0.64 -15.77
C PHE A 87 -20.01 -1.84 -15.12
N THR A 88 -19.44 -2.34 -14.02
CA THR A 88 -19.84 -3.61 -13.42
C THR A 88 -20.81 -3.46 -12.24
N LEU A 89 -20.73 -2.38 -11.45
CA LEU A 89 -21.54 -2.18 -10.24
C LEU A 89 -21.76 -0.69 -9.91
N PRO A 90 -22.86 -0.34 -9.23
CA PRO A 90 -23.19 1.04 -8.85
C PRO A 90 -22.26 1.65 -7.78
N ASN A 91 -21.29 0.89 -7.26
CA ASN A 91 -20.15 1.37 -6.48
C ASN A 91 -19.04 0.33 -6.62
N ALA A 92 -17.79 0.77 -6.87
CA ALA A 92 -16.66 -0.15 -6.95
C ALA A 92 -15.99 -0.28 -5.59
N THR A 93 -16.10 -1.45 -4.96
CA THR A 93 -15.36 -1.74 -3.73
C THR A 93 -13.89 -1.96 -4.08
N VAL A 94 -12.99 -1.39 -3.27
CA VAL A 94 -11.54 -1.54 -3.40
C VAL A 94 -11.02 -2.23 -2.15
N LEU A 95 -10.23 -3.27 -2.37
CA LEU A 95 -9.57 -4.07 -1.36
C LEU A 95 -8.06 -3.92 -1.56
N VAL A 96 -7.35 -3.53 -0.52
CA VAL A 96 -5.89 -3.36 -0.54
C VAL A 96 -5.28 -4.29 0.49
N ARG A 97 -4.23 -5.00 0.10
CA ARG A 97 -3.38 -5.80 0.98
C ARG A 97 -1.93 -5.42 0.74
N ILE A 98 -1.26 -4.90 1.76
CA ILE A 98 0.16 -4.57 1.73
C ILE A 98 0.90 -5.60 2.57
N GLU A 99 1.77 -6.36 1.93
CA GLU A 99 2.56 -7.41 2.54
C GLU A 99 3.98 -6.88 2.80
N VAL A 100 4.26 -6.52 4.05
CA VAL A 100 5.58 -6.03 4.45
C VAL A 100 6.56 -7.20 4.51
N GLY A 101 7.65 -7.09 3.76
CA GLY A 101 8.68 -8.11 3.67
C GLY A 101 9.33 -8.38 5.02
N THR A 102 9.37 -9.64 5.40
CA THR A 102 10.05 -10.10 6.62
C THR A 102 11.29 -10.92 6.24
N GLY A 103 12.35 -10.78 7.05
CA GLY A 103 13.62 -11.47 6.86
C GLY A 103 14.62 -10.73 5.95
N PRO A 104 15.88 -11.16 5.94
CA PRO A 104 16.99 -10.39 5.34
C PRO A 104 16.82 -10.09 3.85
N GLN A 105 16.26 -11.03 3.08
CA GLN A 105 16.11 -10.88 1.63
C GLN A 105 14.97 -9.96 1.19
N TYR A 106 14.02 -9.67 2.09
CA TYR A 106 12.84 -8.85 1.83
C TYR A 106 12.79 -7.58 2.70
N ALA A 107 13.82 -7.35 3.51
CA ALA A 107 13.95 -6.14 4.31
C ALA A 107 13.86 -4.89 3.42
N GLY A 108 13.13 -3.88 3.90
CA GLY A 108 12.91 -2.65 3.17
C GLY A 108 11.99 -2.78 1.94
N LYS A 109 11.22 -3.87 1.80
CA LYS A 109 10.30 -4.08 0.68
C LYS A 109 8.89 -4.36 1.15
N ALA A 110 7.90 -3.95 0.37
CA ALA A 110 6.52 -4.37 0.54
C ALA A 110 5.89 -4.72 -0.80
N ARG A 111 5.04 -5.75 -0.82
CA ARG A 111 4.16 -6.02 -1.95
C ARG A 111 2.82 -5.34 -1.71
N VAL A 112 2.43 -4.46 -2.62
CA VAL A 112 1.12 -3.81 -2.64
C VAL A 112 0.25 -4.59 -3.62
N ALA A 113 -0.88 -5.10 -3.15
CA ALA A 113 -1.89 -5.72 -4.00
C ALA A 113 -3.22 -4.99 -3.82
N VAL A 114 -3.79 -4.54 -4.93
CA VAL A 114 -5.08 -3.84 -5.00
C VAL A 114 -6.02 -4.65 -5.87
N ARG A 115 -7.21 -4.92 -5.37
CA ARG A 115 -8.29 -5.61 -6.09
C ARG A 115 -9.55 -4.77 -6.02
N SER A 116 -10.33 -4.75 -7.09
CA SER A 116 -11.62 -4.07 -7.12
C SER A 116 -12.63 -4.79 -8.00
N SER A 117 -13.91 -4.55 -7.78
CA SER A 117 -14.92 -4.96 -8.76
C SER A 117 -14.80 -4.22 -10.10
N GLU A 118 -14.00 -3.16 -10.17
CA GLU A 118 -13.70 -2.38 -11.38
C GLU A 118 -12.17 -2.27 -11.59
N PRO A 119 -11.58 -2.92 -12.62
CA PRO A 119 -10.12 -2.96 -12.82
C PRO A 119 -9.45 -1.60 -12.93
N VAL A 120 -10.09 -0.61 -13.56
CA VAL A 120 -9.51 0.75 -13.69
C VAL A 120 -9.36 1.42 -12.33
N VAL A 121 -10.31 1.19 -11.41
CA VAL A 121 -10.22 1.70 -10.04
C VAL A 121 -9.07 1.03 -9.29
N ALA A 122 -8.88 -0.29 -9.47
CA ALA A 122 -7.75 -0.99 -8.85
C ALA A 122 -6.40 -0.44 -9.33
N LEU A 123 -6.27 -0.12 -10.62
CA LEU A 123 -5.07 0.49 -11.19
C LEU A 123 -4.82 1.89 -10.63
N ALA A 124 -5.83 2.76 -10.65
CA ALA A 124 -5.71 4.13 -10.13
C ALA A 124 -5.30 4.15 -8.66
N VAL A 125 -5.97 3.35 -7.81
CA VAL A 125 -5.64 3.26 -6.38
C VAL A 125 -4.24 2.70 -6.16
N ARG A 126 -3.80 1.73 -6.97
CA ARG A 126 -2.43 1.23 -6.91
C ARG A 126 -1.43 2.33 -7.22
N ASP A 127 -1.63 3.11 -8.28
CA ASP A 127 -0.71 4.19 -8.66
C ASP A 127 -0.69 5.32 -7.62
N ASP A 128 -1.83 5.69 -7.04
CA ASP A 128 -1.91 6.66 -5.93
C ASP A 128 -1.15 6.17 -4.69
N LEU A 129 -1.26 4.87 -4.35
CA LEU A 129 -0.48 4.28 -3.27
C LEU A 129 1.03 4.33 -3.55
N LEU A 130 1.44 4.03 -4.78
CA LEU A 130 2.85 4.13 -5.18
C LEU A 130 3.38 5.55 -5.05
N LEU A 131 2.60 6.54 -5.49
CA LEU A 131 2.96 7.95 -5.35
C LEU A 131 3.08 8.34 -3.87
N ALA A 132 2.11 7.96 -3.04
CA ALA A 132 2.12 8.22 -1.60
C ALA A 132 3.32 7.57 -0.88
N PHE A 133 3.82 6.44 -1.40
CA PHE A 133 5.01 5.78 -0.85
C PHE A 133 6.32 6.38 -1.35
N ALA A 134 6.35 6.98 -2.55
CA ALA A 134 7.51 7.70 -3.05
C ALA A 134 7.80 8.98 -2.24
N GLU A 135 6.78 9.56 -1.59
CA GLU A 135 6.91 10.72 -0.70
C GLU A 135 7.32 10.35 0.73
N LEU A 136 7.42 9.05 1.05
CA LEU A 136 7.93 8.65 2.36
C LEU A 136 9.40 9.09 2.49
N PRO A 137 9.83 9.55 3.68
CA PRO A 137 11.20 9.95 3.90
C PRO A 137 12.17 8.83 3.49
N VAL A 138 13.10 9.19 2.61
CA VAL A 138 14.24 8.34 2.25
C VAL A 138 15.41 8.85 3.06
N ASP A 139 15.98 7.98 3.88
CA ASP A 139 17.18 8.34 4.64
C ASP A 139 18.34 8.63 3.70
N ALA A 140 19.18 9.57 4.09
CA ALA A 140 20.50 9.72 3.49
C ALA A 140 21.27 8.40 3.69
N GLU A 141 21.95 7.94 2.65
CA GLU A 141 22.93 6.86 2.74
C GLU A 141 23.78 7.04 4.02
N PRO A 142 24.05 5.97 4.79
CA PRO A 142 24.95 6.07 5.91
C PRO A 142 26.27 6.64 5.40
N SER A 143 26.61 7.87 5.80
CA SER A 143 27.91 8.45 5.50
C SER A 143 28.94 7.58 6.18
N ASP A 144 29.60 6.69 5.43
CA ASP A 144 30.66 5.83 5.95
C ASP A 144 31.80 6.73 6.44
N PRO A 145 32.01 6.90 7.76
CA PRO A 145 33.04 7.79 8.27
C PRO A 145 34.44 7.25 8.00
N ASN A 146 34.58 6.04 7.45
CA ASN A 146 35.85 5.42 7.09
C ASN A 146 36.28 5.63 5.63
N PHE A 147 35.48 6.30 4.78
CA PHE A 147 35.87 6.55 3.38
C PHE A 147 36.87 7.70 3.22
N ASP A 148 37.18 8.44 4.29
CA ASP A 148 38.29 9.39 4.36
C ASP A 148 39.51 8.74 5.01
N SER A 149 40.12 7.76 4.34
CA SER A 149 41.46 7.31 4.68
C SER A 149 42.31 7.09 3.43
N GLY A 150 43.13 8.09 3.11
CA GLY A 150 44.35 7.87 2.32
C GLY A 150 44.51 8.71 1.06
N ALA A 151 44.62 10.03 1.19
CA ALA A 151 45.25 10.85 0.15
C ALA A 151 45.89 12.14 0.71
N ALA A 152 46.76 12.03 1.72
CA ALA A 152 47.70 13.12 2.04
C ALA A 152 48.86 12.62 2.93
N GLN A 153 49.70 11.72 2.39
CA GLN A 153 51.07 11.56 2.86
C GLN A 153 51.92 11.10 1.67
N GLY A 154 52.64 12.05 1.06
CA GLY A 154 53.43 11.77 -0.13
C GLY A 154 54.16 12.97 -0.71
N ARG A 155 55.23 13.38 0.00
CA ARG A 155 56.35 14.26 -0.39
C ARG A 155 56.13 15.78 -0.36
#